data_AF-A0A0G3URD2-F1
#
_entry.id   AF-A0A0G3URD2-F1
#
_cell.length_a   1.000
_cell.length_b   1.000
_cell.length_c   1.000
_cell.angle_alpha   90.00
_cell.angle_beta   90.00
_cell.angle_gamma   90.00
#
_symmetry.space_group_name_H-M   'P 1'
#
loop_
_entity.id
_entity.type
_entity.pdbx_description
1 polymer ?
#
loop_
_entity_poly.entity_id
_entity_poly.type
_entity_poly.pdbx_seq_one_letter_code
_entity_poly.pdbx_strand_id
1 'polypeptide(L)' 'MLRQIIDYANRADPYPLYEELRKTPVFHDEDGPYVVSTYHEIQSLLHDPRISSDPRNLTLSARTSRCRSPPAWPP' A
#
# COMPACT_ATOMS: atom_id res chain seq x y z
N MET A 1 -0.84 5.56 9.04
CA MET A 1 -1.17 6.16 7.72
C MET A 1 -2.05 5.25 6.87
N LEU A 2 -1.64 4.00 6.62
CA LEU A 2 -2.35 3.07 5.72
C LEU A 2 -3.85 2.91 6.01
N ARG A 3 -4.23 2.84 7.30
CA ARG A 3 -5.63 2.70 7.72
C ARG A 3 -6.52 3.85 7.25
N GLN A 4 -6.02 5.09 7.18
CA GLN A 4 -6.80 6.23 6.71
C GLN A 4 -7.01 6.20 5.19
N ILE A 5 -6.02 5.71 4.43
CA ILE A 5 -6.10 5.61 2.97
C ILE A 5 -7.20 4.63 2.53
N ILE A 6 -7.35 3.52 3.25
CA ILE A 6 -8.37 2.50 2.94
C ILE A 6 -9.71 2.74 3.65
N ASP A 7 -9.79 3.75 4.52
CA ASP A 7 -11.00 4.08 5.27
C ASP A 7 -12.09 4.53 4.30
N TYR A 8 -13.31 4.01 4.52
CA TYR A 8 -14.46 4.38 3.73
C TYR A 8 -14.77 5.88 3.83
N ALA A 9 -14.55 6.48 5.00
CA ALA A 9 -14.82 7.90 5.24
C ALA A 9 -14.03 8.84 4.30
N ASN A 10 -12.84 8.43 3.87
CA ASN A 10 -11.98 9.24 3.00
C ASN A 10 -12.21 9.01 1.50
N ARG A 11 -13.15 8.14 1.11
CA ARG A 11 -13.43 7.86 -0.32
C ARG A 11 -14.07 9.04 -1.05
N ALA A 12 -14.79 9.90 -0.33
CA ALA A 12 -15.44 11.08 -0.92
C ALA A 12 -14.40 12.12 -1.34
N ASP A 13 -13.32 12.27 -0.58
CA ASP A 13 -12.22 13.18 -0.90
C ASP A 13 -10.86 12.59 -0.44
N PRO A 14 -10.24 11.74 -1.27
CA PRO A 14 -8.96 11.10 -0.92
C PRO A 14 -7.74 11.99 -1.20
N TYR A 15 -7.91 13.08 -1.94
CA TYR A 15 -6.78 13.88 -2.45
C TYR A 15 -5.92 14.53 -1.35
N PRO A 16 -6.48 15.06 -0.25
CA PRO A 16 -5.67 15.58 0.86
C PRO A 16 -4.73 14.53 1.46
N LEU A 17 -5.15 13.27 1.53
CA LEU A 17 -4.30 12.18 2.01
C LEU A 17 -3.15 11.88 1.05
N TYR A 18 -3.40 11.96 -0.26
CA TYR A 18 -2.35 11.78 -1.25
C TYR A 18 -1.31 12.91 -1.23
N GLU A 19 -1.72 14.15 -0.91
CA GLU A 19 -0.79 15.26 -0.71
C GLU A 19 0.17 14.98 0.45
N GLU A 20 -0.34 14.48 1.59
CA GLU A 20 0.50 14.11 2.72
C GLU A 20 1.45 12.95 2.39
N LEU A 21 0.99 11.94 1.64
CA LEU A 21 1.85 10.85 1.18
C LEU A 21 2.97 11.32 0.26
N ARG A 22 2.73 12.31 -0.59
CA ARG A 22 3.75 12.82 -1.52
C ARG A 22 4.91 13.54 -0.80
N LYS A 23 4.74 13.95 0.46
CA LYS A 23 5.83 14.46 1.29
C LYS A 23 6.84 13.37 1.65
N THR A 24 6.38 12.12 1.78
CA THR A 24 7.20 10.94 2.06
C THR A 24 6.93 9.89 0.97
N PRO A 25 7.62 9.98 -0.18
CA PRO A 25 7.23 9.30 -1.42
C PRO A 25 7.07 7.79 -1.28
N VAL A 26 7.90 7.18 -0.43
CA VAL A 26 7.83 5.76 -0.04
C VAL A 26 7.56 5.69 1.47
N PHE A 27 6.39 5.20 1.84
CA PHE A 27 5.98 4.98 3.22
C PHE A 27 5.94 3.48 3.53
N HIS A 28 6.53 3.06 4.65
CA HIS A 28 6.49 1.69 5.14
C HIS A 28 6.02 1.70 6.60
N ASP A 29 4.96 0.96 6.89
CA ASP A 29 4.51 0.69 8.26
C ASP A 29 5.36 -0.49 8.80
N GLU A 30 5.72 -0.52 10.07
CA GLU A 30 6.83 -1.37 10.59
C GLU A 30 6.76 -2.86 10.23
N ASP A 31 5.57 -3.41 9.98
CA ASP A 31 5.34 -4.78 9.45
C ASP A 31 4.36 -4.81 8.26
N GLY A 32 4.10 -3.65 7.66
CA GLY A 32 3.04 -3.44 6.68
C GLY A 32 3.53 -3.42 5.22
N PRO A 33 2.60 -3.25 4.27
CA PRO A 33 2.95 -3.05 2.88
C PRO A 33 3.65 -1.71 2.66
N TYR A 34 4.52 -1.66 1.65
CA TYR A 34 5.08 -0.41 1.13
C TYR A 34 4.01 0.36 0.35
N VAL A 35 3.89 1.64 0.62
CA VAL A 35 3.03 2.59 -0.09
C VAL A 35 3.91 3.54 -0.87
N VAL A 36 3.70 3.60 -2.18
CA VAL A 36 4.43 4.48 -3.09
C VAL A 36 3.45 5.48 -3.67
N SER A 37 3.80 6.77 -3.63
CA SER A 37 2.86 7.87 -3.90
C SER A 37 3.21 8.72 -5.11
N THR A 38 4.40 8.55 -5.70
CA THR A 38 4.82 9.32 -6.87
C THR A 38 4.66 8.55 -8.17
N TYR A 39 4.31 9.27 -9.23
CA TYR A 39 4.03 8.69 -10.53
C TYR A 39 5.22 7.94 -11.11
N HIS A 40 6.42 8.54 -11.08
CA HIS A 40 7.60 7.93 -11.67
C HIS A 40 8.02 6.64 -10.95
N GLU A 41 7.94 6.62 -9.62
CA GLU A 41 8.24 5.41 -8.85
C GLU A 41 7.21 4.30 -9.13
N ILE A 42 5.92 4.64 -9.18
CA ILE A 42 4.87 3.68 -9.53
C ILE A 42 5.11 3.12 -10.93
N GLN A 43 5.39 3.98 -11.92
CA GLN A 43 5.65 3.54 -13.28
C GLN A 43 6.88 2.65 -13.38
N SER A 44 7.96 2.95 -12.65
CA SER A 44 9.13 2.07 -12.62
C SER A 44 8.81 0.71 -12.00
N LEU A 45 8.04 0.67 -10.91
CA LEU A 45 7.68 -0.58 -10.23
C LEU A 45 6.76 -1.47 -11.06
N LEU A 46 5.81 -0.88 -11.79
CA LEU A 46 4.90 -1.63 -12.67
C LEU A 46 5.63 -2.34 -13.82
N HIS A 47 6.79 -1.82 -14.24
CA HIS A 47 7.62 -2.40 -15.29
C HIS A 47 8.87 -3.10 -14.75
N ASP A 48 9.02 -3.21 -13.43
CA ASP A 48 10.15 -3.90 -12.81
C ASP A 48 9.90 -5.42 -12.82
N PRO A 49 10.72 -6.23 -13.52
CA PRO A 49 10.52 -7.68 -13.61
C PRO A 49 10.66 -8.42 -12.27
N ARG A 50 11.20 -7.77 -11.23
CA ARG A 50 11.33 -8.33 -9.88
C ARG A 50 10.04 -8.21 -9.07
N ILE A 51 9.10 -7.38 -9.52
CA ILE A 51 7.84 -7.13 -8.83
C ILE A 51 6.75 -8.00 -9.47
N SER A 52 5.97 -8.69 -8.63
CA SER A 52 4.90 -9.58 -9.08
C SER A 52 3.67 -9.40 -8.20
N SER A 53 2.50 -9.44 -8.84
CA SER A 53 1.22 -9.49 -8.14
C SER A 53 0.81 -10.92 -7.75
N ASP A 54 1.53 -11.95 -8.23
CA ASP A 54 1.21 -13.34 -7.95
C ASP A 54 1.58 -13.69 -6.49
N PRO A 55 0.60 -14.09 -5.65
CA PRO A 55 0.86 -14.47 -4.25
C PRO A 55 1.89 -15.60 -4.10
N ARG A 56 2.05 -16.44 -5.12
CA ARG A 56 3.02 -17.54 -5.13
C ARG A 56 4.47 -17.06 -5.17
N ASN A 57 4.69 -15.84 -5.65
CA ASN A 57 6.01 -15.21 -5.76
C ASN A 57 6.35 -14.33 -4.54
N LEU A 58 5.50 -14.31 -3.50
CA LEU A 58 5.75 -13.54 -2.30
C LEU A 58 6.92 -14.11 -1.50
N THR A 59 7.75 -13.23 -0.97
CA THR A 59 8.78 -13.58 0.00
C THR A 59 8.13 -14.11 1.29
N LEU A 60 8.86 -14.91 2.06
CA LEU A 60 8.37 -15.47 3.33
C LEU A 60 7.92 -14.37 4.31
N SER A 61 8.63 -13.23 4.35
CA SER A 61 8.26 -12.07 5.15
C SER A 61 6.93 -11.44 4.70
N ALA A 62 6.74 -11.25 3.38
CA ALA A 62 5.50 -10.69 2.83
C ALA A 62 4.28 -11.63 2.98
N ARG A 63 4.49 -12.95 3.03
CA ARG A 63 3.43 -13.93 3.32
C ARG A 63 2.94 -13.84 4.77
N THR A 64 3.86 -13.67 5.72
CA THR A 64 3.53 -13.57 7.14
C THR A 64 2.72 -12.31 7.45
N SER A 65 3.04 -11.16 6.84
CA SER A 65 2.28 -9.92 7.00
C SER A 65 0.86 -10.00 6.42
N ARG A 66 0.66 -10.74 5.30
CA ARG A 66 -0.67 -10.96 4.70
C ARG A 66 -1.59 -11.83 5.56
N CYS A 67 -1.06 -12.76 6.36
CA CYS A 67 -1.86 -13.59 7.27
C CYS A 67 -2.33 -12.83 8.52
N ARG A 68 -1.87 -11.59 8.75
CA ARG A 68 -2.39 -10.72 9.82
C ARG A 68 -3.72 -10.14 9.34
N SER A 69 -4.80 -10.59 9.97
CA SER A 69 -6.20 -10.36 9.60
C SER A 69 -6.52 -8.91 9.20
N PRO A 70 -7.29 -8.67 8.12
CA PRO A 70 -7.87 -7.35 7.88
C PRO A 70 -8.96 -7.03 8.92
N PRO A 71 -9.22 -5.75 9.24
CA PRO A 71 -10.40 -5.38 10.01
C PRO A 71 -11.66 -5.88 9.30
N ALA A 72 -12.62 -6.40 10.06
CA ALA A 72 -13.93 -6.78 9.54
C ALA A 72 -14.58 -5.55 8.90
N TRP A 73 -14.74 -5.58 7.57
CA TRP A 73 -15.50 -4.55 6.88
C TRP A 73 -16.95 -4.60 7.39
N PRO A 74 -17.56 -3.48 7.79
CA PRO A 74 -18.99 -3.45 8.06
C PRO A 74 -19.77 -3.77 6.77
N PRO A 75 -20.99 -4.32 6.88
CA PRO A 75 -21.82 -4.70 5.74
C PRO A 75 -22.17 -3.51 4.84
#